data_AF-A0AAD7ZN46-F1
#
_entry.id   AF-A0AAD7ZN46-F1
#
_cell.length_a   1.000
_cell.length_b   1.000
_cell.length_c   1.000
_cell.angle_alpha   90.00
_cell.angle_beta   90.00
_cell.angle_gamma   90.00
#
_symmetry.space_group_name_H-M   'P 1'
#
loop_
_entity.id
_entity.type
_entity.pdbx_description
1 polymer ?
#
loop_
_entity_poly.entity_id
_entity_poly.type
_entity_poly.pdbx_seq_one_letter_code
_entity_poly.pdbx_strand_id
1 'polypeptide(L)'
;MLRRSQAHHEGSKLALWLRLYIYGLHGFFIEVLFTAGWEFVVSGNWKLPGYTSIWSLPIYGISGIVMERIYATCKQSELPLFLRGVCYLVWVYLWEFSTGLVLKQFNACPWDYSQFSYNVYGLITFEYAPLWFVVSILMETIVIAHLSQLRWASSSSHPIKSHNGLAAKFRD
;
A
#
# COMPACT_ATOMS: atom_id res chain seq x y z
N MET A 1 -10.04 1.86 -46.66
CA MET A 1 -10.53 1.98 -45.27
C MET A 1 -9.33 2.09 -44.34
N LEU A 2 -9.18 3.25 -43.71
CA LEU A 2 -8.02 3.66 -42.92
C LEU A 2 -7.94 2.86 -41.61
N ARG A 3 -6.92 2.02 -41.47
CA ARG A 3 -6.48 1.46 -40.19
C ARG A 3 -5.88 2.61 -39.38
N ARG A 4 -6.74 3.38 -38.71
CA ARG A 4 -6.34 4.41 -37.74
C ARG A 4 -5.56 3.68 -36.66
N SER A 5 -4.24 3.89 -36.66
CA SER A 5 -3.34 3.51 -35.59
C SER A 5 -3.82 4.16 -34.29
N GLN A 6 -4.67 3.46 -33.54
CA GLN A 6 -4.84 3.72 -32.12
C GLN A 6 -3.57 3.21 -31.42
N ALA A 7 -2.54 4.04 -31.43
CA ALA A 7 -1.54 3.97 -30.39
C ALA A 7 -2.26 4.36 -29.10
N HIS A 8 -2.80 3.37 -28.39
CA HIS A 8 -3.14 3.53 -26.98
C HIS A 8 -1.83 3.95 -26.31
N HIS A 9 -1.70 5.25 -26.00
CA HIS A 9 -0.61 5.73 -25.16
C HIS A 9 -0.84 5.13 -23.77
N GLU A 10 -0.29 3.94 -23.54
CA GLU A 10 -0.21 3.35 -22.20
C GLU A 10 0.68 4.28 -21.37
N GLY A 11 0.06 5.10 -20.51
CA GLY A 11 0.79 5.88 -19.53
C GLY A 11 1.68 4.97 -18.70
N SER A 12 2.84 5.47 -18.27
CA SER A 12 3.74 4.69 -17.43
C SER A 12 3.10 4.41 -16.06
N LYS A 13 3.40 3.23 -15.49
CA LYS A 13 2.99 2.89 -14.12
C LYS A 13 3.49 3.96 -13.14
N LEU A 14 2.75 4.14 -12.05
CA LEU A 14 3.17 5.02 -10.96
C LEU A 14 4.59 4.65 -10.49
N ALA A 15 5.40 5.67 -10.24
CA ALA A 15 6.78 5.47 -9.83
C ALA A 15 6.86 4.66 -8.51
N LEU A 16 7.87 3.78 -8.40
CA LEU A 16 8.02 2.88 -7.26
C LEU A 16 8.08 3.63 -5.92
N TRP A 17 8.82 4.73 -5.85
CA TRP A 17 8.96 5.54 -4.64
C TRP A 17 7.63 6.12 -4.17
N LEU A 18 6.76 6.52 -5.10
CA LEU A 18 5.46 7.08 -4.78
C LEU A 18 4.50 5.99 -4.30
N ARG A 19 4.57 4.80 -4.89
CA ARG A 19 3.82 3.63 -4.40
C ARG A 19 4.28 3.24 -2.98
N LEU A 20 5.59 3.21 -2.73
CA LEU A 20 6.15 2.99 -1.39
C LEU A 20 5.62 4.02 -0.39
N TYR A 21 5.61 5.30 -0.77
CA TYR A 21 5.08 6.38 0.06
C TYR A 21 3.59 6.20 0.38
N ILE A 22 2.76 5.92 -0.63
CA ILE A 22 1.31 5.73 -0.43
C ILE A 22 1.04 4.50 0.44
N TYR A 23 1.68 3.37 0.17
CA TYR A 23 1.53 2.16 0.98
C TYR A 23 2.01 2.36 2.41
N GLY A 24 3.14 3.05 2.59
CA GLY A 24 3.68 3.40 3.90
C GLY A 24 2.72 4.27 4.71
N LEU A 25 2.21 5.35 4.12
CA LEU A 25 1.23 6.23 4.78
C LEU A 25 -0.08 5.51 5.10
N HIS A 26 -0.57 4.68 4.19
CA HIS A 26 -1.81 3.96 4.41
C HIS A 26 -1.68 2.95 5.56
N GLY A 27 -0.60 2.16 5.58
CA GLY A 27 -0.33 1.26 6.69
C GLY A 27 -0.09 2.00 8.01
N PHE A 28 0.62 3.13 7.98
CA PHE A 28 0.80 3.99 9.15
C PHE A 28 -0.53 4.50 9.71
N PHE A 29 -1.46 4.91 8.84
CA PHE A 29 -2.80 5.32 9.23
C PHE A 29 -3.58 4.16 9.86
N ILE A 30 -3.57 2.96 9.24
CA ILE A 30 -4.22 1.77 9.80
C ILE A 30 -3.66 1.43 11.18
N GLU A 31 -2.34 1.49 11.37
CA GLU A 31 -1.69 1.18 12.64
C GLU A 31 -2.11 2.14 13.76
N VAL A 32 -2.19 3.45 13.47
CA VAL A 32 -2.69 4.45 14.41
C VAL A 32 -4.15 4.19 14.75
N LEU A 33 -4.99 3.83 13.77
CA LEU A 33 -6.39 3.46 14.04
C LEU A 33 -6.51 2.18 14.87
N PHE A 34 -5.67 1.18 14.60
CA PHE A 34 -5.66 -0.09 15.31
C PHE A 34 -5.30 0.12 16.78
N THR A 35 -4.22 0.84 17.05
CA THR A 35 -3.78 1.14 18.43
C THR A 35 -4.78 2.03 19.17
N ALA A 36 -5.37 3.01 18.50
CA ALA A 36 -6.45 3.81 19.07
C ALA A 36 -7.69 2.98 19.42
N GLY A 37 -8.08 2.04 18.54
CA GLY A 37 -9.19 1.14 18.78
C GLY A 37 -8.91 0.16 19.92
N TRP A 38 -7.70 -0.38 20.00
CA TRP A 38 -7.29 -1.25 21.10
C TRP A 38 -7.34 -0.51 22.44
N GLU A 39 -6.76 0.69 22.50
CA GLU A 39 -6.80 1.54 23.69
C GLU A 39 -8.24 1.85 24.11
N PHE A 40 -9.12 2.19 23.16
CA PHE A 40 -10.53 2.40 23.44
C PHE A 40 -11.21 1.19 24.07
N VAL A 41 -10.95 -0.02 23.55
CA VAL A 41 -11.54 -1.26 24.06
C VAL A 41 -11.05 -1.55 25.48
N VAL A 42 -9.78 -1.29 25.78
CA VAL A 42 -9.17 -1.58 27.09
C VAL A 42 -9.51 -0.52 28.14
N SER A 43 -9.44 0.76 27.80
CA SER A 43 -9.56 1.87 28.78
C SER A 43 -10.85 2.68 28.67
N GLY A 44 -11.67 2.47 27.62
CA GLY A 44 -12.88 3.26 27.37
C GLY A 44 -12.60 4.73 27.04
N ASN A 45 -11.36 5.07 26.67
CA ASN A 45 -10.94 6.45 26.46
C ASN A 45 -11.43 7.00 25.12
N TRP A 46 -12.47 7.83 25.18
CA TRP A 46 -13.06 8.51 24.01
C TRP A 46 -12.15 9.51 23.28
N LYS A 47 -10.96 9.81 23.82
CA LYS A 47 -9.95 10.60 23.10
C LYS A 47 -9.29 9.79 21.98
N LEU A 48 -9.45 8.46 21.95
CA LEU A 48 -8.92 7.55 20.93
C LEU A 48 -7.44 7.80 20.59
N PRO A 49 -6.53 7.86 21.58
CA PRO A 49 -5.13 8.10 21.28
C PRO A 49 -4.52 6.87 20.58
N GLY A 50 -4.06 7.07 19.35
CA GLY A 50 -3.33 6.06 18.58
C GLY A 50 -1.85 6.38 18.50
N TYR A 51 -1.01 5.36 18.59
CA TYR A 51 0.44 5.49 18.60
C TYR A 51 1.05 4.53 17.59
N THR A 52 2.17 4.92 16.99
CA THR A 52 2.93 4.02 16.13
C THR A 52 4.38 4.46 16.06
N SER A 53 5.24 3.55 15.60
CA SER A 53 6.65 3.81 15.37
C SER A 53 6.91 4.39 13.99
N ILE A 54 7.96 5.20 13.84
CA ILE A 54 8.40 5.66 12.51
C ILE A 54 8.84 4.51 11.61
N TRP A 55 9.29 3.39 12.20
CA TRP A 55 9.64 2.17 11.49
C TRP A 55 8.44 1.55 10.75
N SER A 56 7.21 1.86 11.16
CA SER A 56 5.99 1.42 10.47
C SER A 56 5.95 1.89 9.01
N LEU A 57 6.46 3.09 8.70
CA LEU A 57 6.46 3.62 7.32
C LEU A 57 7.20 2.70 6.34
N PRO A 58 8.50 2.37 6.54
CA PRO A 58 9.20 1.47 5.64
C PRO A 58 8.66 0.04 5.68
N ILE A 59 8.23 -0.47 6.85
CA ILE A 59 7.66 -1.82 6.98
C ILE A 59 6.41 -1.97 6.11
N TYR A 60 5.45 -1.05 6.24
CA TYR A 60 4.21 -1.09 5.49
C TYR A 60 4.40 -0.72 4.02
N GLY A 61 5.30 0.22 3.71
CA GLY A 61 5.63 0.59 2.35
C GLY A 61 6.14 -0.61 1.54
N ILE A 62 7.15 -1.32 2.07
CA ILE A 62 7.74 -2.49 1.41
C ILE A 62 6.72 -3.64 1.34
N SER A 63 6.00 -3.91 2.43
CA SER A 63 4.96 -4.95 2.44
C SER A 63 3.90 -4.71 1.37
N GLY A 64 3.40 -3.47 1.23
CA GLY A 64 2.39 -3.12 0.24
C GLY A 64 2.85 -3.35 -1.20
N ILE A 65 4.13 -3.09 -1.52
CA ILE A 65 4.69 -3.41 -2.83
C ILE A 65 4.70 -4.91 -3.10
N VAL A 66 5.05 -5.73 -2.11
CA VAL A 66 5.04 -7.19 -2.26
C VAL A 66 3.61 -7.72 -2.36
N MET A 67 2.69 -7.22 -1.53
CA MET A 67 1.27 -7.56 -1.63
C MET A 67 0.69 -7.22 -2.99
N GLU A 68 1.07 -6.10 -3.61
CA GLU A 68 0.64 -5.78 -4.99
C GLU A 68 1.16 -6.81 -6.01
N ARG A 69 2.37 -7.36 -5.82
CA ARG A 69 2.89 -8.44 -6.66
C ARG A 69 2.12 -9.74 -6.44
N ILE A 70 1.86 -10.11 -5.18
CA ILE A 70 1.04 -11.28 -4.83
C ILE A 70 -0.34 -11.13 -5.47
N TYR A 71 -0.97 -9.96 -5.36
CA TYR A 71 -2.24 -9.64 -5.99
C TYR A 71 -2.22 -9.87 -7.50
N ALA A 72 -1.21 -9.35 -8.20
CA ALA A 72 -1.08 -9.53 -9.64
C ALA A 72 -0.93 -11.00 -10.02
N THR A 73 -0.08 -11.75 -9.33
CA THR A 73 0.12 -13.19 -9.56
C THR A 73 -1.16 -13.98 -9.30
N CYS A 74 -1.83 -13.74 -8.18
CA CYS A 74 -3.07 -14.44 -7.84
C CYS A 74 -4.21 -14.11 -8.81
N LYS A 75 -4.29 -12.87 -9.31
CA LYS A 75 -5.26 -12.48 -10.34
C LYS A 75 -4.98 -13.17 -11.67
N GLN A 76 -3.71 -13.31 -12.07
CA GLN A 76 -3.33 -14.04 -13.28
C GLN A 76 -3.68 -15.54 -13.18
N SER A 77 -3.60 -16.12 -11.99
CA SER A 77 -4.01 -17.50 -11.72
C SER A 77 -5.50 -17.66 -11.41
N GLU A 78 -6.33 -16.63 -11.62
CA GLU A 78 -7.79 -16.64 -11.41
C GLU A 78 -8.23 -17.13 -10.01
N LEU A 79 -7.41 -16.88 -8.99
CA LEU A 79 -7.71 -17.38 -7.65
C LEU A 79 -8.94 -16.68 -7.03
N PRO A 80 -9.86 -17.43 -6.38
CA PRO A 80 -10.98 -16.84 -5.67
C PRO A 80 -10.50 -15.92 -4.53
N LEU A 81 -11.33 -14.94 -4.16
CA LEU A 81 -10.99 -13.94 -3.14
C LEU A 81 -10.51 -14.55 -1.82
N PHE A 82 -11.13 -15.66 -1.40
CA PHE A 82 -10.76 -16.35 -0.17
C PHE A 82 -9.30 -16.83 -0.18
N LEU A 83 -8.88 -17.55 -1.24
CA LEU A 83 -7.49 -18.05 -1.35
C LEU A 83 -6.49 -16.90 -1.45
N ARG A 84 -6.85 -15.78 -2.07
CA ARG A 84 -6.02 -14.57 -2.10
C ARG A 84 -5.83 -13.99 -0.70
N GLY A 85 -6.91 -13.92 0.09
CA GLY A 85 -6.84 -13.55 1.50
C GLY A 85 -5.89 -14.45 2.30
N VAL A 86 -5.89 -15.76 2.04
CA VAL A 86 -4.95 -16.70 2.69
C VAL A 86 -3.50 -16.40 2.26
N CYS A 87 -3.23 -16.16 0.98
CA CYS A 87 -1.90 -15.77 0.51
C CYS A 87 -1.40 -14.49 1.19
N TYR A 88 -2.27 -13.49 1.34
CA TYR A 88 -1.90 -12.25 2.04
C TYR A 88 -1.66 -12.48 3.52
N LEU A 89 -2.49 -13.28 4.18
CA LEU A 89 -2.32 -13.59 5.60
C LEU A 89 -0.97 -14.26 5.87
N VAL A 90 -0.60 -15.25 5.04
CA VAL A 90 0.72 -15.90 5.11
C VAL A 90 1.84 -14.88 4.92
N TRP A 91 1.72 -13.99 3.93
CA TRP A 91 2.70 -12.93 3.70
C TRP A 91 2.83 -11.98 4.88
N VAL A 92 1.71 -11.49 5.42
CA VAL A 92 1.68 -10.57 6.56
C VAL A 92 2.41 -11.18 7.75
N TYR A 93 2.11 -12.43 8.11
CA TYR A 93 2.80 -13.10 9.21
C TYR A 93 4.29 -13.30 8.97
N LEU A 94 4.69 -13.71 7.76
CA LEU A 94 6.11 -13.86 7.41
C LEU A 94 6.85 -12.51 7.49
N TRP A 95 6.21 -11.44 7.02
CA TRP A 95 6.79 -10.11 7.00
C TRP A 95 6.88 -9.50 8.40
N GLU A 96 5.82 -9.60 9.19
CA GLU A 96 5.77 -9.15 10.58
C GLU A 96 6.80 -9.90 11.43
N PHE A 97 6.86 -11.22 11.32
CA PHE A 97 7.86 -12.01 12.04
C PHE A 97 9.29 -11.65 11.64
N SER A 98 9.58 -11.54 10.35
CA SER A 98 10.94 -11.25 9.87
C SER A 98 11.40 -9.83 10.21
N THR A 99 10.55 -8.83 10.05
CA THR A 99 10.85 -7.44 10.44
C THR A 99 10.96 -7.30 11.95
N GLY A 100 10.10 -7.97 12.71
CA GLY A 100 10.18 -8.04 14.17
C GLY A 100 11.50 -8.64 14.65
N LEU A 101 11.97 -9.73 14.05
CA LEU A 101 13.26 -10.34 14.37
C LEU A 101 14.43 -9.37 14.12
N VAL A 102 14.44 -8.67 12.99
CA VAL A 102 15.48 -7.70 12.65
C VAL A 102 15.46 -6.53 13.63
N LEU A 103 14.29 -5.94 13.90
CA LEU A 103 14.17 -4.78 14.80
C LEU A 103 14.48 -5.14 16.26
N LYS A 104 14.20 -6.37 16.68
CA LYS A 104 14.53 -6.86 18.03
C LYS A 104 16.04 -6.88 18.28
N GLN A 105 16.87 -7.08 17.25
CA GLN A 105 18.34 -7.00 17.38
C GLN A 105 18.83 -5.59 17.76
N PHE A 106 18.05 -4.56 17.42
CA PHE A 106 18.36 -3.16 17.71
C PHE A 106 17.52 -2.58 18.85
N ASN A 107 16.76 -3.42 19.58
CA ASN A 107 15.79 -3.00 20.58
C ASN A 107 14.78 -1.95 20.05
N ALA A 108 14.41 -2.09 18.78
CA ALA A 108 13.57 -1.13 18.04
C ALA A 108 12.21 -1.73 17.62
N CYS A 109 11.90 -2.97 18.02
CA CYS A 109 10.65 -3.65 17.70
C CYS A 109 9.49 -2.94 18.41
N PRO A 110 8.53 -2.36 17.68
CA PRO A 110 7.52 -1.50 18.28
C PRO A 110 6.29 -2.26 18.80
N TRP A 111 6.22 -3.57 18.57
CA TRP A 111 5.17 -4.45 19.08
C TRP A 111 5.75 -5.58 19.93
N ASP A 112 4.93 -6.06 20.86
CA ASP A 112 5.16 -7.26 21.66
C ASP A 112 3.81 -7.96 21.91
N TYR A 113 3.74 -9.22 21.51
CA TYR A 113 2.58 -10.09 21.64
C TYR A 113 2.74 -11.16 22.72
N SER A 114 3.74 -11.03 23.60
CA SER A 114 4.01 -12.02 24.65
C SER A 114 2.85 -12.23 25.62
N GLN A 115 1.91 -11.28 25.73
CA GLN A 115 0.70 -11.44 26.53
C GLN A 115 -0.33 -12.42 25.94
N PHE A 116 -0.25 -12.75 24.64
CA PHE A 116 -1.22 -13.62 23.96
C PHE A 116 -0.86 -15.09 24.10
N SER A 117 -1.85 -15.98 24.12
CA SER A 117 -1.62 -17.42 24.35
C SER A 117 -1.04 -18.10 23.11
N TYR A 118 -1.44 -17.66 21.92
CA TYR A 118 -0.98 -18.22 20.64
C TYR A 118 0.10 -17.35 19.97
N ASN A 119 1.00 -16.78 20.79
CA ASN A 119 2.12 -15.98 20.29
C ASN A 119 3.32 -16.86 19.89
N VAL A 120 4.13 -16.36 18.97
CA VAL A 120 5.40 -16.97 18.58
C VAL A 120 6.53 -15.95 18.80
N TYR A 121 7.40 -16.23 19.77
CA TYR A 121 8.52 -15.36 20.21
C TYR A 121 8.11 -13.93 20.61
N GLY A 122 6.83 -13.71 20.91
CA GLY A 122 6.24 -12.37 21.11
C GLY A 122 6.17 -11.51 19.85
N LEU A 123 6.48 -12.06 18.67
CA LEU A 123 6.60 -11.29 17.42
C LEU A 123 5.38 -11.38 16.51
N ILE A 124 4.64 -12.49 16.59
CA ILE A 124 3.35 -12.67 15.91
C ILE A 124 2.37 -13.36 16.86
N THR A 125 1.08 -13.16 16.65
CA THR A 125 0.01 -13.89 17.35
C THR A 125 -1.03 -14.41 16.37
N PHE A 126 -1.38 -15.70 16.49
CA PHE A 126 -2.42 -16.30 15.65
C PHE A 126 -3.84 -15.85 16.04
N GLU A 127 -4.01 -15.22 17.21
CA GLU A 127 -5.30 -14.67 17.64
C GLU A 127 -5.78 -13.55 16.69
N TYR A 128 -4.84 -12.85 16.05
CA TYR A 128 -5.14 -11.77 15.09
C TYR A 128 -5.35 -12.27 13.66
N ALA A 129 -5.27 -13.58 13.40
CA ALA A 129 -5.40 -14.12 12.05
C ALA A 129 -6.72 -13.71 11.36
N PRO A 130 -7.90 -13.77 12.02
CA PRO A 130 -9.14 -13.31 11.40
C PRO A 130 -9.13 -11.82 11.07
N LEU A 131 -8.56 -11.00 11.96
CA LEU A 131 -8.44 -9.56 11.75
C LEU A 131 -7.54 -9.26 10.56
N TRP A 132 -6.33 -9.83 10.53
CA TRP A 132 -5.37 -9.63 9.45
C TRP A 132 -5.88 -10.14 8.10
N PHE A 133 -6.65 -11.22 8.09
CA PHE A 133 -7.30 -11.72 6.87
C PHE A 133 -8.28 -10.69 6.29
N VAL A 134 -9.17 -10.14 7.13
CA VAL A 134 -10.14 -9.12 6.71
C VAL A 134 -9.45 -7.84 6.26
N VAL A 135 -8.50 -7.33 7.05
CA VAL A 135 -7.72 -6.13 6.73
C VAL A 135 -6.97 -6.31 5.40
N SER A 136 -6.38 -7.48 5.16
CA SER A 136 -5.67 -7.77 3.91
C SER A 136 -6.58 -7.79 2.69
N ILE A 137 -7.81 -8.32 2.82
CA ILE A 137 -8.82 -8.26 1.76
C ILE A 137 -9.26 -6.81 1.49
N LEU A 138 -9.50 -6.03 2.54
CA LEU A 138 -9.84 -4.60 2.41
C LEU A 138 -8.70 -3.82 1.75
N MET A 139 -7.45 -4.12 2.11
CA MET A 139 -6.27 -3.54 1.48
C MET A 139 -6.21 -3.84 -0.01
N GLU A 140 -6.52 -5.09 -0.40
CA GLU A 140 -6.64 -5.46 -1.81
C GLU A 140 -7.69 -4.61 -2.53
N THR A 141 -8.93 -4.62 -2.01
CA THR A 141 -10.10 -4.07 -2.71
C THR A 141 -10.10 -2.54 -2.75
N ILE A 142 -9.68 -1.89 -1.67
CA ILE A 142 -9.71 -0.43 -1.55
C ILE A 142 -8.45 0.21 -2.10
N VAL A 143 -7.27 -0.35 -1.81
CA VAL A 143 -6.00 0.34 -2.09
C VAL A 143 -5.27 -0.27 -3.28
N ILE A 144 -4.92 -1.55 -3.23
CA ILE A 144 -4.07 -2.19 -4.23
C ILE A 144 -4.77 -2.23 -5.60
N ALA A 145 -6.05 -2.58 -5.64
CA ALA A 145 -6.83 -2.66 -6.88
C ALA A 145 -6.89 -1.31 -7.61
N HIS A 146 -6.97 -0.19 -6.88
CA HIS A 146 -7.02 1.15 -7.46
C HIS A 146 -5.63 1.69 -7.78
N LEU A 147 -4.66 1.58 -6.86
CA LEU A 147 -3.29 2.07 -7.07
C LEU A 147 -2.58 1.35 -8.23
N SER A 148 -2.80 0.04 -8.39
CA SER A 148 -2.20 -0.73 -9.48
C SER A 148 -2.72 -0.32 -10.87
N GLN A 149 -3.83 0.40 -10.95
CA GLN A 149 -4.39 0.94 -12.20
C GLN A 149 -3.90 2.36 -12.50
N LEU A 150 -3.40 3.10 -11.51
CA LEU A 150 -2.93 4.47 -11.71
C LEU A 150 -1.73 4.51 -12.67
N ARG A 151 -1.82 5.41 -13.65
CA ARG A 151 -0.79 5.71 -14.64
C ARG A 151 -0.53 7.21 -14.66
N TRP A 152 0.70 7.61 -14.96
CA TRP A 152 0.99 9.00 -15.26
C TRP A 152 0.34 9.39 -16.57
N ALA A 153 -0.29 10.56 -16.61
CA ALA A 153 -0.68 11.17 -17.87
C ALA A 153 0.62 11.51 -18.62
N SER A 154 0.83 10.90 -19.79
CA SER A 154 1.90 11.32 -20.68
C SER A 154 1.65 12.78 -21.04
N SER A 155 2.53 13.70 -20.62
CA SER A 155 2.46 15.09 -21.08
C SER A 155 2.63 15.09 -22.58
N SER A 156 1.52 15.20 -23.32
CA SER A 156 1.58 15.65 -24.70
C SER A 156 2.15 17.05 -24.66
N SER A 157 3.41 17.21 -25.06
CA SER A 157 3.96 18.51 -25.43
C SER A 157 3.08 19.06 -26.55
N HIS A 158 2.03 19.81 -26.21
CA HIS A 158 1.40 20.67 -27.18
C HIS A 158 2.46 21.69 -27.60
N PRO A 159 2.89 21.71 -28.87
CA PRO A 159 3.74 22.80 -29.32
C PRO A 159 2.94 24.08 -29.09
N ILE A 160 3.46 24.96 -28.25
CA ILE A 160 2.97 26.32 -28.12
C ILE A 160 3.02 26.88 -29.55
N LYS A 161 1.87 27.07 -30.19
CA LYS A 161 1.81 27.83 -31.44
C LYS A 161 2.29 29.23 -31.10
N SER A 162 3.57 29.50 -31.38
CA SER A 162 4.11 30.85 -31.39
C SER A 162 3.21 31.66 -32.34
N HIS A 163 2.46 32.61 -31.78
CA HIS A 163 1.69 33.58 -32.53
C HIS A 163 2.65 34.61 -33.15
N ASN A 164 3.55 34.18 -34.04
CA ASN A 164 4.39 35.09 -34.84
C ASN A 164 3.67 35.55 -36.13
N GLY A 165 2.35 35.73 -36.07
CA GLY A 165 1.52 36.11 -37.23
C GLY A 165 1.11 37.59 -37.29
N LEU A 166 1.46 38.41 -36.29
CA LEU A 166 0.95 39.80 -36.19
C LEU A 166 1.98 40.89 -36.50
N ALA A 167 3.26 40.56 -36.69
CA ALA A 167 4.30 41.56 -36.97
C ALA A 167 4.53 41.86 -38.47
N ALA A 168 3.86 41.16 -39.39
CA ALA A 168 4.08 41.31 -40.84
C ALA A 168 3.02 42.14 -41.58
N LYS A 169 2.14 42.88 -40.87
CA LYS A 169 1.03 43.63 -41.50
C LYS A 169 1.12 45.17 -41.39
N PHE A 170 2.29 45.72 -41.03
CA PHE A 170 2.51 47.17 -40.96
C PHE A 170 3.86 47.58 -41.59
N ARG A 171 4.11 47.10 -42.81
CA ARG A 171 5.07 47.72 -43.73
C ARG A 171 4.50 47.65 -45.13
N ASP A 172 3.62 48.58 -45.43
CA ASP A 172 3.39 49.14 -46.76
C ASP A 172 3.14 50.64 -46.58
#